data_AF-A0A4U3CF94-F1
#
_entry.id   AF-A0A4U3CF94-F1
#
_cell.length_a   1.000
_cell.length_b   1.000
_cell.length_c   1.000
_cell.angle_alpha   90.00
_cell.angle_beta   90.00
_cell.angle_gamma   90.00
#
_symmetry.space_group_name_H-M   'P 1'
#
loop_
_entity.id
_entity.type
_entity.pdbx_description
1 polymer ?
#
loop_
_entity_poly.entity_id
_entity_poly.type
_entity_poly.pdbx_seq_one_letter_code
_entity_poly.pdbx_strand_id
1 'polypeptide(L)'
;MATPHALPTHAFDQFRPARPAGTARRMGRLRAGLLIGATTALTLTVLPGTAVADPVTATSPAQAAELVADASHELEVVSEELNEARVELERQRAAVDTAELAALEAAEQRAALDGRIRQLARSAYTQGGASLTQLDVLLTSRSADEFVSQLGTLDAIAGHTNAAVRQVADASERAEDTRAQAEEARQRAERTVQDIEAKQQDLEARIADYQRQFEALDAAQRAVVERAHGDSQPVRASRSADRTAPVAGAVSAPSGAAQVAVDTALAQVGDRYVWGASGPDAFDCSGLTSYAYAAAGVSLPHSSRSQSQMGRPVSRGELQPGDLVFFYSPVSHVGMYIGNGQMVHASTSSQPVKVASVDSMGSYNSARRIVG
;
A
#
# COMPACT_ATOMS: atom_id res chain seq x y z
N MET A 1 33.35 11.74 -61.39
CA MET A 1 34.79 11.82 -61.71
C MET A 1 35.52 12.30 -60.46
N ALA A 2 36.59 11.57 -60.11
CA ALA A 2 37.70 11.90 -59.20
C ALA A 2 37.44 12.08 -57.69
N THR A 3 37.70 10.99 -56.96
CA THR A 3 38.39 10.91 -55.66
C THR A 3 39.90 11.28 -55.82
N PRO A 4 40.80 11.05 -54.83
CA PRO A 4 41.17 11.92 -53.71
C PRO A 4 42.67 12.28 -53.74
N HIS A 5 43.17 13.15 -52.84
CA HIS A 5 44.61 13.26 -52.57
C HIS A 5 44.92 13.18 -51.07
N ALA A 6 45.95 12.39 -50.77
CA ALA A 6 46.42 12.00 -49.45
C ALA A 6 47.76 12.67 -49.11
N LEU A 7 47.89 13.03 -47.81
CA LEU A 7 49.05 13.07 -46.89
C LEU A 7 50.44 13.60 -47.36
N PRO A 8 51.20 14.18 -46.41
CA PRO A 8 52.15 13.32 -45.70
C PRO A 8 52.18 13.50 -44.17
N THR A 9 52.42 12.36 -43.54
CA THR A 9 52.95 12.11 -42.21
C THR A 9 54.38 12.64 -42.07
N HIS A 10 54.67 13.42 -41.02
CA HIS A 10 55.99 13.40 -40.38
C HIS A 10 55.84 13.42 -38.87
N ALA A 11 56.44 12.39 -38.27
CA ALA A 11 56.60 12.20 -36.84
C ALA A 11 57.61 13.19 -36.27
N PHE A 12 57.30 13.76 -35.11
CA PHE A 12 58.30 14.05 -34.09
C PHE A 12 57.69 13.72 -32.73
N ASP A 13 58.14 12.56 -32.24
CA ASP A 13 58.10 12.17 -30.84
C ASP A 13 59.08 13.06 -30.05
N GLN A 14 58.95 12.99 -28.71
CA GLN A 14 59.78 13.61 -27.68
C GLN A 14 59.35 15.01 -27.22
N PHE A 15 58.50 15.05 -26.18
CA PHE A 15 58.90 15.52 -24.83
C PHE A 15 57.71 15.33 -23.87
N ARG A 16 57.79 14.28 -23.05
CA ARG A 16 56.97 14.13 -21.83
C ARG A 16 57.68 14.83 -20.67
N PRO A 17 56.97 15.61 -19.85
CA PRO A 17 57.27 15.71 -18.43
C PRO A 17 56.32 14.85 -17.59
N ALA A 18 56.90 14.28 -16.54
CA ALA A 18 56.33 13.27 -15.66
C ALA A 18 55.12 13.77 -14.85
N ARG A 19 54.15 12.86 -14.61
CA ARG A 19 53.09 13.01 -13.61
C ARG A 19 53.65 12.72 -12.21
N PRO A 20 53.38 13.54 -11.18
CA PRO A 20 53.51 13.08 -9.81
C PRO A 20 52.33 12.15 -9.48
N ALA A 21 52.66 10.98 -8.94
CA ALA A 21 51.71 10.05 -8.36
C ALA A 21 51.16 10.64 -7.05
N GLY A 22 49.88 11.00 -7.06
CA GLY A 22 49.12 11.41 -5.88
C GLY A 22 48.00 10.41 -5.62
N THR A 23 48.18 9.60 -4.58
CA THR A 23 47.20 8.69 -4.00
C THR A 23 46.03 9.46 -3.41
N ALA A 24 44.90 9.52 -4.12
CA ALA A 24 43.64 10.01 -3.57
C ALA A 24 42.67 8.83 -3.35
N ARG A 25 42.56 8.43 -2.07
CA ARG A 25 41.48 7.61 -1.53
C ARG A 25 40.12 8.12 -2.01
N ARG A 26 39.41 7.32 -2.80
CA ARG A 26 37.95 7.47 -2.96
C ARG A 26 37.29 6.94 -1.70
N MET A 27 36.96 7.85 -0.78
CA MET A 27 36.00 7.59 0.31
C MET A 27 34.69 8.30 0.00
N GLY A 28 33.64 7.50 -0.12
CA GLY A 28 32.29 7.75 0.38
C GLY A 28 31.56 9.03 -0.06
N ARG A 29 30.62 8.86 -1.00
CA ARG A 29 29.25 9.36 -0.79
C ARG A 29 28.28 8.24 -1.11
N LEU A 30 28.06 7.38 -0.13
CA LEU A 30 26.84 6.59 -0.04
C LEU A 30 25.70 7.61 0.11
N ARG A 31 24.99 7.90 -0.99
CA ARG A 31 23.66 8.50 -0.90
C ARG A 31 22.77 7.43 -0.29
N ALA A 32 22.60 7.49 1.02
CA ALA A 32 21.49 6.83 1.71
C ALA A 32 20.20 7.56 1.28
N GLY A 33 19.74 7.30 0.06
CA GLY A 33 18.33 7.41 -0.24
C GLY A 33 17.67 6.31 0.55
N LEU A 34 16.82 6.68 1.51
CA LEU A 34 15.92 5.76 2.17
C LEU A 34 14.90 5.29 1.13
N LEU A 35 15.33 4.37 0.26
CA LEU A 35 14.45 3.50 -0.49
C LEU A 35 13.77 2.62 0.55
N ILE A 36 12.59 3.04 1.04
CA ILE A 36 11.58 2.09 1.49
C ILE A 36 11.00 1.47 0.21
N GLY A 37 11.87 0.76 -0.52
CA GLY A 37 11.49 -0.18 -1.54
C GLY A 37 11.02 -1.42 -0.82
N ALA A 38 9.78 -1.40 -0.32
CA ALA A 38 9.04 -2.63 -0.17
C ALA A 38 8.77 -3.13 -1.59
N THR A 39 9.76 -3.78 -2.20
CA THR A 39 9.57 -4.63 -3.37
C THR A 39 8.82 -5.86 -2.87
N THR A 40 7.53 -5.71 -2.58
CA THR A 40 6.62 -6.84 -2.69
C THR A 40 6.56 -7.13 -4.17
N ALA A 41 7.33 -8.14 -4.58
CA ALA A 41 7.11 -8.78 -5.87
C ALA A 41 5.63 -9.19 -5.88
N LEU A 42 4.80 -8.43 -6.60
CA LEU A 42 3.50 -8.92 -7.03
C LEU A 42 3.85 -10.06 -7.99
N THR A 43 3.99 -11.26 -7.44
CA THR A 43 3.95 -12.46 -8.24
C THR A 43 2.55 -12.46 -8.84
N LEU A 44 2.48 -12.12 -10.12
CA LEU A 44 1.35 -12.49 -10.97
C LEU A 44 1.40 -14.02 -11.05
N THR A 45 0.95 -14.68 -9.99
CA THR A 45 0.59 -16.09 -10.04
C THR A 45 -0.61 -16.15 -10.95
N VAL A 46 -0.33 -16.35 -12.24
CA VAL A 46 -1.24 -17.06 -13.13
C VAL A 46 -1.38 -18.42 -12.48
N LEU A 47 -2.34 -18.53 -11.56
CA LEU A 47 -2.74 -19.83 -11.04
C LEU A 47 -3.13 -20.64 -12.29
N PRO A 48 -2.55 -21.83 -12.49
CA PRO A 48 -3.09 -22.74 -13.50
C PRO A 48 -4.57 -22.85 -13.19
N GLY A 49 -5.42 -22.65 -14.21
CA GLY A 49 -6.87 -22.60 -14.06
C GLY A 49 -7.29 -23.64 -13.04
N THR A 50 -7.81 -23.18 -11.91
CA THR A 50 -8.28 -24.06 -10.84
C THR A 50 -9.28 -24.97 -11.53
N ALA A 51 -8.91 -26.24 -11.69
CA ALA A 51 -9.87 -27.28 -11.99
C ALA A 51 -10.84 -27.24 -10.83
N VAL A 52 -11.92 -26.48 -10.98
CA VAL A 52 -12.98 -26.37 -9.99
C VAL A 52 -13.52 -27.79 -9.90
N ALA A 53 -13.31 -28.42 -8.75
CA ALA A 53 -13.90 -29.71 -8.47
C ALA A 53 -15.41 -29.49 -8.41
N ASP A 54 -16.06 -29.70 -9.55
CA ASP A 54 -17.49 -29.53 -9.72
C ASP A 54 -18.20 -30.53 -8.78
N PRO A 55 -19.01 -30.11 -7.79
CA PRO A 55 -19.71 -31.03 -6.89
C PRO A 55 -20.69 -31.95 -7.62
N VAL A 56 -21.00 -31.68 -8.89
CA VAL A 56 -21.74 -32.62 -9.77
C VAL A 56 -20.93 -33.90 -10.04
N THR A 57 -19.60 -33.89 -9.83
CA THR A 57 -18.71 -35.06 -9.88
C THR A 57 -18.51 -35.76 -8.53
N ALA A 58 -19.12 -35.24 -7.45
CA ALA A 58 -19.03 -35.84 -6.13
C ALA A 58 -19.62 -37.26 -6.14
N THR A 59 -18.87 -38.21 -5.59
CA THR A 59 -19.26 -39.62 -5.53
C THR A 59 -20.12 -39.95 -4.30
N SER A 60 -20.31 -38.99 -3.39
CA SER A 60 -21.17 -39.13 -2.21
C SER A 60 -21.74 -37.78 -1.72
N PRO A 61 -22.87 -37.80 -0.98
CA PRO A 61 -23.44 -36.58 -0.38
C PRO A 61 -22.50 -35.86 0.60
N ALA A 62 -21.66 -36.61 1.33
CA ALA A 62 -20.68 -36.05 2.26
C ALA A 62 -19.57 -35.30 1.50
N GLN A 63 -19.07 -35.89 0.41
CA GLN A 63 -18.08 -35.25 -0.45
C GLN A 63 -18.63 -33.98 -1.11
N ALA A 64 -19.90 -33.98 -1.53
CA ALA A 64 -20.53 -32.78 -2.08
C ALA A 64 -20.59 -31.64 -1.04
N ALA A 65 -20.92 -31.94 0.22
CA ALA A 65 -20.95 -30.93 1.27
C ALA A 65 -19.55 -30.39 1.63
N GLU A 66 -18.53 -31.25 1.61
CA GLU A 66 -17.14 -30.86 1.83
C GLU A 66 -16.64 -29.93 0.71
N LEU A 67 -16.90 -30.26 -0.56
CA LEU A 67 -16.54 -29.42 -1.69
C LEU A 67 -17.19 -28.03 -1.62
N VAL A 68 -18.45 -27.94 -1.18
CA VAL A 68 -19.13 -26.64 -1.03
C VAL A 68 -18.59 -25.86 0.17
N ALA A 69 -18.20 -26.53 1.25
CA ALA A 69 -17.51 -25.87 2.38
C ALA A 69 -16.14 -25.31 1.94
N ASP A 70 -15.38 -26.09 1.19
CA ASP A 70 -14.10 -25.66 0.62
C ASP A 70 -14.30 -24.47 -0.33
N ALA A 71 -15.30 -24.51 -1.21
CA ALA A 71 -15.62 -23.40 -2.10
C ALA A 71 -16.01 -22.12 -1.35
N SER A 72 -16.75 -22.22 -0.25
CA SER A 72 -17.03 -21.06 0.63
C SER A 72 -15.76 -20.49 1.25
N HIS A 73 -14.84 -21.35 1.68
CA HIS A 73 -13.57 -20.89 2.23
C HIS A 73 -12.68 -20.23 1.16
N GLU A 74 -12.63 -20.79 -0.05
CA GLU A 74 -11.93 -20.16 -1.18
C GLU A 74 -12.51 -18.76 -1.49
N LEU A 75 -13.82 -18.59 -1.38
CA LEU A 75 -14.46 -17.28 -1.53
C LEU A 75 -14.04 -16.28 -0.44
N GLU A 76 -13.90 -16.72 0.81
CA GLU A 76 -13.33 -15.88 1.88
C GLU A 76 -11.89 -15.46 1.52
N VAL A 77 -11.05 -16.40 1.07
CA VAL A 77 -9.66 -16.11 0.66
C VAL A 77 -9.62 -15.08 -0.47
N VAL A 78 -10.38 -15.29 -1.55
CA VAL A 78 -10.37 -14.37 -2.72
C VAL A 78 -10.96 -13.01 -2.35
N SER A 79 -12.02 -12.97 -1.55
CA SER A 79 -12.59 -11.72 -1.03
C SER A 79 -11.56 -10.95 -0.20
N GLU A 80 -10.79 -11.64 0.64
CA GLU A 80 -9.76 -11.03 1.47
C GLU A 80 -8.54 -10.55 0.67
N GLU A 81 -8.18 -11.22 -0.42
CA GLU A 81 -7.17 -10.74 -1.38
C GLU A 81 -7.63 -9.48 -2.12
N LEU A 82 -8.90 -9.41 -2.53
CA LEU A 82 -9.48 -8.22 -3.15
C LEU A 82 -9.48 -7.04 -2.17
N ASN A 83 -9.87 -7.30 -0.94
CA ASN A 83 -9.84 -6.37 0.18
C ASN A 83 -8.41 -5.86 0.46
N GLU A 84 -7.41 -6.76 0.50
CA GLU A 84 -6.00 -6.38 0.63
C GLU A 84 -5.51 -5.50 -0.55
N ALA A 85 -5.90 -5.84 -1.79
CA ALA A 85 -5.56 -5.04 -2.97
C ALA A 85 -6.16 -3.62 -2.89
N ARG A 86 -7.37 -3.47 -2.35
CA ARG A 86 -8.00 -2.16 -2.12
C ARG A 86 -7.23 -1.34 -1.08
N VAL A 87 -6.80 -1.95 0.01
CA VAL A 87 -5.94 -1.29 1.03
C VAL A 87 -4.61 -0.83 0.42
N GLU A 88 -3.99 -1.67 -0.41
CA GLU A 88 -2.76 -1.29 -1.11
C GLU A 88 -2.98 -0.16 -2.11
N LEU A 89 -4.11 -0.14 -2.82
CA LEU A 89 -4.46 0.96 -3.73
C LEU A 89 -4.60 2.30 -2.98
N GLU A 90 -5.19 2.31 -1.79
CA GLU A 90 -5.27 3.51 -0.95
C GLU A 90 -3.87 4.04 -0.58
N ARG A 91 -2.96 3.13 -0.19
CA ARG A 91 -1.56 3.48 0.09
C ARG A 91 -0.86 4.03 -1.15
N GLN A 92 -1.09 3.43 -2.32
CA GLN A 92 -0.51 3.88 -3.58
C GLN A 92 -1.04 5.24 -4.02
N ARG A 93 -2.34 5.53 -3.82
CA ARG A 93 -2.92 6.85 -4.08
C ARG A 93 -2.27 7.93 -3.23
N ALA A 94 -2.09 7.69 -1.94
CA ALA A 94 -1.37 8.64 -1.06
C ALA A 94 0.10 8.85 -1.50
N ALA A 95 0.75 7.79 -1.99
CA ALA A 95 2.10 7.89 -2.56
C ALA A 95 2.14 8.68 -3.88
N VAL A 96 1.12 8.53 -4.72
CA VAL A 96 0.93 9.34 -5.94
C VAL A 96 0.78 10.81 -5.58
N ASP A 97 -0.11 11.17 -4.64
CA ASP A 97 -0.31 12.55 -4.20
C ASP A 97 0.99 13.18 -3.68
N THR A 98 1.75 12.41 -2.88
CA THR A 98 3.05 12.85 -2.35
C THR A 98 4.08 13.07 -3.47
N ALA A 99 4.15 12.16 -4.44
CA ALA A 99 5.09 12.25 -5.56
C ALA A 99 4.73 13.39 -6.51
N GLU A 100 3.44 13.62 -6.76
CA GLU A 100 2.96 14.74 -7.58
C GLU A 100 3.27 16.10 -6.93
N LEU A 101 3.05 16.23 -5.62
CA LEU A 101 3.41 17.44 -4.89
C LEU A 101 4.92 17.71 -4.99
N ALA A 102 5.76 16.69 -4.79
CA ALA A 102 7.21 16.81 -4.92
C ALA A 102 7.63 17.24 -6.34
N ALA A 103 6.96 16.70 -7.37
CA ALA A 103 7.21 17.08 -8.76
C ALA A 103 6.81 18.54 -9.04
N LEU A 104 5.69 19.01 -8.49
CA LEU A 104 5.26 20.41 -8.59
C LEU A 104 6.27 21.34 -7.91
N GLU A 105 6.67 21.05 -6.68
CA GLU A 105 7.66 21.85 -5.95
C GLU A 105 9.00 21.91 -6.68
N ALA A 106 9.47 20.79 -7.24
CA ALA A 106 10.71 20.76 -8.02
C ALA A 106 10.59 21.58 -9.32
N ALA A 107 9.45 21.51 -10.00
CA ALA A 107 9.16 22.31 -11.20
C ALA A 107 9.12 23.82 -10.89
N GLU A 108 8.52 24.22 -9.76
CA GLU A 108 8.50 25.61 -9.31
C GLU A 108 9.89 26.14 -8.97
N GLN A 109 10.70 25.36 -8.25
CA GLN A 109 12.09 25.72 -7.94
C GLN A 109 12.91 25.93 -9.22
N ARG A 110 12.78 25.00 -10.18
CA ARG A 110 13.41 25.12 -11.50
C ARG A 110 12.96 26.40 -12.22
N ALA A 111 11.65 26.65 -12.28
CA ALA A 111 11.10 27.84 -12.95
C ALA A 111 11.56 29.15 -12.30
N ALA A 112 11.68 29.20 -10.97
CA ALA A 112 12.20 30.34 -10.23
C ALA A 112 13.68 30.62 -10.58
N LEU A 113 14.51 29.58 -10.64
CA LEU A 113 15.92 29.70 -11.00
C LEU A 113 16.09 30.08 -12.48
N ASP A 114 15.30 29.50 -13.40
CA ASP A 114 15.23 29.90 -14.81
C ASP A 114 14.85 31.38 -14.96
N GLY A 115 13.92 31.87 -14.14
CA GLY A 115 13.57 33.29 -14.06
C GLY A 115 14.77 34.17 -13.72
N ARG A 116 15.56 33.78 -12.71
CA ARG A 116 16.76 34.49 -12.27
C ARG A 116 17.86 34.48 -13.34
N ILE A 117 18.11 33.34 -13.99
CA ILE A 117 19.10 33.29 -15.09
C ILE A 117 18.66 34.17 -16.26
N ARG A 118 17.38 34.16 -16.64
CA ARG A 118 16.88 35.06 -17.71
C ARG A 118 17.03 36.53 -17.35
N GLN A 119 16.86 36.91 -16.09
CA GLN A 119 17.12 38.28 -15.63
C GLN A 119 18.60 38.63 -15.72
N LEU A 120 19.50 37.74 -15.28
CA LEU A 120 20.95 37.92 -15.35
C LEU A 120 21.45 38.02 -16.80
N ALA A 121 20.95 37.15 -17.69
CA ALA A 121 21.26 37.20 -19.11
C ALA A 121 20.75 38.50 -19.74
N ARG A 122 19.55 38.96 -19.39
CA ARG A 122 18.99 40.23 -19.86
C ARG A 122 19.82 41.41 -19.36
N SER A 123 20.18 41.48 -18.09
CA SER A 123 21.02 42.58 -17.57
C SER A 123 22.39 42.57 -18.25
N ALA A 124 23.01 41.40 -18.38
CA ALA A 124 24.29 41.24 -19.04
C ALA A 124 24.26 41.62 -20.52
N TYR A 125 23.12 41.48 -21.22
CA TYR A 125 22.95 41.82 -22.64
C TYR A 125 22.48 43.26 -22.87
N THR A 126 21.53 43.76 -22.08
CA THR A 126 20.90 45.09 -22.26
C THR A 126 21.72 46.24 -21.67
N GLN A 127 22.44 46.00 -20.57
CA GLN A 127 23.57 46.85 -20.16
C GLN A 127 24.85 46.46 -20.93
N GLY A 128 24.73 45.44 -21.77
CA GLY A 128 25.74 44.64 -22.46
C GLY A 128 26.13 45.04 -23.87
N GLY A 129 25.94 46.30 -24.27
CA GLY A 129 26.72 46.88 -25.38
C GLY A 129 28.22 46.96 -25.07
N ALA A 130 28.74 46.05 -24.23
CA ALA A 130 29.71 46.29 -23.18
C ALA A 130 30.88 45.28 -23.18
N SER A 131 30.94 44.36 -24.15
CA SER A 131 32.17 43.59 -24.36
C SER A 131 33.36 44.51 -24.65
N LEU A 132 33.10 45.71 -25.18
CA LEU A 132 34.09 46.78 -25.25
C LEU A 132 34.28 47.48 -23.89
N THR A 133 33.22 47.81 -23.12
CA THR A 133 33.38 48.53 -21.84
C THR A 133 33.95 47.72 -20.69
N GLN A 134 33.87 46.38 -20.65
CA GLN A 134 34.55 45.60 -19.59
C GLN A 134 36.07 45.58 -19.77
N LEU A 135 36.53 45.43 -21.01
CA LEU A 135 37.93 45.65 -21.37
C LEU A 135 38.31 47.12 -21.19
N ASP A 136 37.42 48.07 -21.54
CA ASP A 136 37.66 49.50 -21.36
C ASP A 136 37.76 49.88 -19.88
N VAL A 137 36.92 49.34 -18.99
CA VAL A 137 37.00 49.57 -17.53
C VAL A 137 38.30 49.02 -16.95
N LEU A 138 38.74 47.83 -17.39
CA LEU A 138 40.03 47.27 -17.00
C LEU A 138 41.21 48.11 -17.55
N LEU A 139 41.12 48.59 -18.80
CA LEU A 139 42.14 49.39 -19.49
C LEU A 139 42.17 50.86 -19.07
N THR A 140 41.08 51.38 -18.47
CA THR A 140 40.97 52.76 -17.95
C THR A 140 41.20 52.86 -16.44
N SER A 141 41.54 51.74 -15.79
CA SER A 141 41.96 51.71 -14.38
C SER A 141 43.15 52.65 -14.15
N ARG A 142 43.10 53.45 -13.07
CA ARG A 142 44.07 54.53 -12.83
C ARG A 142 45.23 54.12 -11.93
N SER A 143 45.17 52.90 -11.38
CA SER A 143 46.20 52.33 -10.50
C SER A 143 46.19 50.80 -10.53
N ALA A 144 47.31 50.18 -10.13
CA ALA A 144 47.42 48.73 -10.03
C ALA A 144 46.45 48.13 -8.99
N ASP A 145 46.20 48.82 -7.88
CA ASP A 145 45.27 48.37 -6.84
C ASP A 145 43.80 48.37 -7.31
N GLU A 146 43.42 49.38 -8.10
CA GLU A 146 42.08 49.50 -8.69
C GLU A 146 41.84 48.38 -9.71
N PHE A 147 42.84 48.10 -10.56
CA PHE A 147 42.79 47.00 -11.53
C PHE A 147 42.59 45.64 -10.84
N VAL A 148 43.36 45.34 -9.79
CA VAL A 148 43.25 44.07 -9.04
C VAL A 148 41.88 43.95 -8.36
N SER A 149 41.33 45.05 -7.83
CA SER A 149 40.00 45.07 -7.19
C SER A 149 38.87 44.82 -8.20
N GLN A 150 38.98 45.41 -9.40
CA GLN A 150 38.03 45.19 -10.49
C GLN A 150 38.09 43.74 -11.02
N LEU A 151 39.29 43.17 -11.16
CA LEU A 151 39.45 41.75 -11.51
C LEU A 151 38.83 40.81 -10.46
N GLY A 152 39.03 41.08 -9.16
CA GLY A 152 38.41 40.31 -8.09
C GLY A 152 36.88 40.37 -8.12
N THR A 153 36.31 41.52 -8.48
CA THR A 153 34.86 41.69 -8.62
C THR A 153 34.30 40.90 -9.82
N LEU A 154 35.01 40.91 -10.95
CA LEU A 154 34.64 40.13 -12.13
C LEU A 154 34.73 38.62 -11.87
N ASP A 155 35.77 38.16 -11.18
CA ASP A 155 35.91 36.76 -10.77
C ASP A 155 34.76 36.33 -9.84
N ALA A 156 34.39 37.18 -8.88
CA ALA A 156 33.24 36.94 -8.00
C ALA A 156 31.91 36.85 -8.78
N ILE A 157 31.68 37.74 -9.75
CA ILE A 157 30.48 37.69 -10.61
C ILE A 157 30.47 36.44 -11.49
N ALA A 158 31.61 36.07 -12.08
CA ALA A 158 31.75 34.86 -12.89
C ALA A 158 31.51 33.60 -12.05
N GLY A 159 32.07 33.55 -10.83
CA GLY A 159 31.85 32.48 -9.86
C GLY A 159 30.37 32.35 -9.47
N HIS A 160 29.70 33.47 -9.19
CA HIS A 160 28.27 33.51 -8.86
C HIS A 160 27.40 33.05 -10.05
N THR A 161 27.71 33.48 -11.27
CA THR A 161 26.99 33.09 -12.49
C THR A 161 27.14 31.59 -12.77
N ASN A 162 28.37 31.07 -12.65
CA ASN A 162 28.65 29.64 -12.79
C ASN A 162 27.96 28.80 -11.70
N ALA A 163 27.81 29.33 -10.48
CA ALA A 163 27.03 28.69 -9.44
C ALA A 163 25.53 28.66 -9.76
N ALA A 164 24.98 29.77 -10.26
CA ALA A 164 23.57 29.84 -10.66
C ALA A 164 23.23 28.87 -11.81
N VAL A 165 24.09 28.76 -12.82
CA VAL A 165 23.93 27.79 -13.92
C VAL A 165 23.92 26.35 -13.40
N ARG A 166 24.84 26.00 -12.49
CA ARG A 166 24.86 24.68 -11.84
C ARG A 166 23.58 24.42 -11.03
N GLN A 167 23.09 25.41 -10.30
CA GLN A 167 21.84 25.28 -9.55
C GLN A 167 20.63 25.02 -10.45
N VAL A 168 20.56 25.65 -11.64
CA VAL A 168 19.50 25.37 -12.63
C VAL A 168 19.63 23.97 -13.19
N ALA A 169 20.85 23.51 -13.49
CA ALA A 169 21.09 22.15 -13.96
C ALA A 169 20.62 21.12 -12.90
N ASP A 170 21.07 21.28 -11.66
CA ASP A 170 20.69 20.41 -10.54
C ASP A 170 19.18 20.47 -10.25
N ALA A 171 18.53 21.63 -10.44
CA ALA A 171 17.07 21.77 -10.29
C ALA A 171 16.30 21.13 -11.45
N SER A 172 16.85 21.18 -12.66
CA SER A 172 16.24 20.54 -13.84
C SER A 172 16.28 19.03 -13.72
N GLU A 173 17.44 18.46 -13.35
CA GLU A 173 17.58 17.02 -13.08
C GLU A 173 16.61 16.57 -11.99
N ARG A 174 16.52 17.30 -10.86
CA ARG A 174 15.55 16.98 -9.79
C ARG A 174 14.10 17.05 -10.25
N ALA A 175 13.72 18.03 -11.07
CA ALA A 175 12.37 18.15 -11.59
C ALA A 175 12.02 17.02 -12.56
N GLU A 176 12.98 16.57 -13.38
CA GLU A 176 12.82 15.42 -14.26
C GLU A 176 12.68 14.11 -13.46
N ASP A 177 13.56 13.88 -12.48
CA ASP A 177 13.55 12.69 -11.62
C ASP A 177 12.24 12.57 -10.82
N THR A 178 11.81 13.66 -10.18
CA THR A 178 10.57 13.67 -9.38
C THR A 178 9.33 13.48 -10.25
N ARG A 179 9.31 14.05 -11.46
CA ARG A 179 8.24 13.81 -12.43
C ARG A 179 8.19 12.34 -12.87
N ALA A 180 9.35 11.72 -13.14
CA ALA A 180 9.41 10.30 -13.48
C ALA A 180 8.90 9.43 -12.32
N GLN A 181 9.27 9.74 -11.08
CA GLN A 181 8.78 9.03 -9.89
C GLN A 181 7.25 9.15 -9.70
N ALA A 182 6.68 10.33 -9.95
CA ALA A 182 5.24 10.53 -9.91
C ALA A 182 4.51 9.70 -10.97
N GLU A 183 5.03 9.68 -12.20
CA GLU A 183 4.50 8.87 -13.29
C GLU A 183 4.57 7.37 -12.99
N GLU A 184 5.70 6.89 -12.48
CA GLU A 184 5.83 5.50 -12.04
C GLU A 184 4.87 5.14 -10.92
N ALA A 185 4.63 6.05 -9.96
CA ALA A 185 3.66 5.84 -8.90
C ALA A 185 2.23 5.73 -9.46
N ARG A 186 1.86 6.60 -10.41
CA ARG A 186 0.56 6.56 -11.10
C ARG A 186 0.37 5.22 -11.83
N GLN A 187 1.35 4.81 -12.63
CA GLN A 187 1.28 3.55 -13.37
C GLN A 187 1.18 2.32 -12.45
N ARG A 188 1.83 2.33 -11.28
CA ARG A 188 1.65 1.27 -10.28
C ARG A 188 0.21 1.23 -9.77
N ALA A 189 -0.35 2.38 -9.40
CA ALA A 189 -1.74 2.49 -8.95
C ALA A 189 -2.74 2.04 -10.02
N GLU A 190 -2.54 2.43 -11.28
CA GLU A 190 -3.39 2.04 -12.41
C GLU A 190 -3.38 0.51 -12.66
N ARG A 191 -2.22 -0.13 -12.54
CA ARG A 191 -2.14 -1.61 -12.64
C ARG A 191 -2.91 -2.28 -11.50
N THR A 192 -2.83 -1.74 -10.28
CA THR A 192 -3.59 -2.28 -9.14
C THR A 192 -5.10 -2.06 -9.32
N VAL A 193 -5.55 -0.96 -9.93
CA VAL A 193 -6.96 -0.76 -10.30
C VAL A 193 -7.43 -1.86 -11.26
N GLN A 194 -6.66 -2.16 -12.31
CA GLN A 194 -7.00 -3.21 -13.27
C GLN A 194 -7.05 -4.60 -12.63
N ASP A 195 -6.12 -4.90 -11.71
CA ASP A 195 -6.12 -6.16 -10.95
C ASP A 195 -7.36 -6.28 -10.04
N ILE A 196 -7.75 -5.20 -9.36
CA ILE A 196 -8.96 -5.14 -8.54
C ILE A 196 -10.21 -5.40 -9.39
N GLU A 197 -10.33 -4.79 -10.57
CA GLU A 197 -11.46 -5.00 -11.48
C GLU A 197 -11.54 -6.47 -11.93
N ALA A 198 -10.41 -7.08 -12.29
CA ALA A 198 -10.35 -8.49 -12.68
C ALA A 198 -10.72 -9.43 -11.51
N LYS A 199 -10.17 -9.17 -10.31
CA LYS A 199 -10.48 -9.94 -9.10
C LYS A 199 -11.94 -9.82 -8.68
N GLN A 200 -12.54 -8.63 -8.84
CA GLN A 200 -13.96 -8.44 -8.56
C GLN A 200 -14.84 -9.27 -9.49
N GLN A 201 -14.54 -9.30 -10.80
CA GLN A 201 -15.28 -10.12 -11.76
C GLN A 201 -15.14 -11.62 -11.48
N ASP A 202 -13.92 -12.08 -11.13
CA ASP A 202 -13.68 -13.47 -10.73
C ASP A 202 -14.45 -13.84 -9.45
N LEU A 203 -14.43 -12.96 -8.44
CA LEU A 203 -15.18 -13.16 -7.20
C LEU A 203 -16.70 -13.26 -7.46
N GLU A 204 -17.26 -12.35 -8.25
CA GLU A 204 -18.69 -12.38 -8.62
C GLU A 204 -19.07 -13.68 -9.34
N ALA A 205 -18.21 -14.17 -10.25
CA ALA A 205 -18.43 -15.44 -10.94
C ALA A 205 -18.38 -16.64 -9.99
N ARG A 206 -17.41 -16.68 -9.08
CA ARG A 206 -17.28 -17.74 -8.06
C ARG A 206 -18.44 -17.73 -7.06
N ILE A 207 -18.92 -16.55 -6.66
CA ILE A 207 -20.09 -16.42 -5.78
C ILE A 207 -21.32 -17.01 -6.47
N ALA A 208 -21.56 -16.67 -7.74
CA ALA A 208 -22.69 -17.21 -8.49
C ALA A 208 -22.60 -18.73 -8.65
N ASP A 209 -21.39 -19.28 -8.82
CA ASP A 209 -21.18 -20.72 -8.86
C ASP A 209 -21.44 -21.39 -7.51
N TYR A 210 -20.85 -20.88 -6.44
CA TYR A 210 -21.09 -21.36 -5.08
C TYR A 210 -22.58 -21.36 -4.72
N GLN A 211 -23.31 -20.29 -5.05
CA GLN A 211 -24.75 -20.20 -4.78
C GLN A 211 -25.52 -21.34 -5.47
N ARG A 212 -25.22 -21.63 -6.74
CA ARG A 212 -25.84 -22.77 -7.44
C ARG A 212 -25.50 -24.10 -6.77
N GLN A 213 -24.25 -24.29 -6.37
CA GLN A 213 -23.81 -25.52 -5.70
C GLN A 213 -24.48 -25.70 -4.34
N PHE A 214 -24.56 -24.63 -3.54
CA PHE A 214 -25.19 -24.64 -2.21
C PHE A 214 -26.70 -24.87 -2.30
N GLU A 215 -27.38 -24.27 -3.28
CA GLU A 215 -28.82 -24.48 -3.51
C GLU A 215 -29.16 -25.92 -3.90
N ALA A 216 -28.24 -26.63 -4.59
CA ALA A 216 -28.38 -28.03 -4.95
C ALA A 216 -28.25 -29.00 -3.75
N LEU A 217 -27.67 -28.56 -2.63
CA LEU A 217 -27.52 -29.38 -1.42
C LEU A 217 -28.85 -29.59 -0.68
N ASP A 218 -29.04 -30.78 -0.14
CA ASP A 218 -30.13 -31.07 0.81
C ASP A 218 -29.85 -30.47 2.21
N ALA A 219 -30.84 -30.55 3.11
CA ALA A 219 -30.74 -29.98 4.45
C ALA A 219 -29.63 -30.60 5.32
N ALA A 220 -29.33 -31.89 5.14
CA ALA A 220 -28.28 -32.57 5.92
C ALA A 220 -26.89 -32.14 5.44
N GLN A 221 -26.73 -31.98 4.12
CA GLN A 221 -25.52 -31.48 3.49
C GLN A 221 -25.25 -30.01 3.81
N ARG A 222 -26.28 -29.15 3.75
CA ARG A 222 -26.14 -27.73 4.15
C ARG A 222 -25.68 -27.58 5.60
N ALA A 223 -26.21 -28.41 6.50
CA ALA A 223 -25.78 -28.40 7.89
C ALA A 223 -24.30 -28.82 8.07
N VAL A 224 -23.71 -29.58 7.13
CA VAL A 224 -22.27 -29.88 7.14
C VAL A 224 -21.46 -28.66 6.72
N VAL A 225 -21.87 -27.97 5.65
CA VAL A 225 -21.25 -26.70 5.23
C VAL A 225 -21.30 -25.68 6.37
N GLU A 226 -22.48 -25.49 6.97
CA GLU A 226 -22.67 -24.56 8.07
C GLU A 226 -21.73 -24.85 9.26
N ARG A 227 -21.58 -26.12 9.63
CA ARG A 227 -20.68 -26.58 10.71
C ARG A 227 -19.21 -26.29 10.41
N ALA A 228 -18.79 -26.40 9.15
CA ALA A 228 -17.41 -26.11 8.74
C ALA A 228 -17.03 -24.63 8.96
N HIS A 229 -18.00 -23.71 8.84
CA HIS A 229 -17.81 -22.27 9.05
C HIS A 229 -18.16 -21.82 10.48
N GLY A 230 -17.93 -22.71 11.45
CA GLY A 230 -18.09 -22.38 12.87
C GLY A 230 -19.53 -22.40 13.37
N ASP A 231 -20.47 -23.06 12.69
CA ASP A 231 -21.76 -23.40 13.29
C ASP A 231 -21.61 -24.55 14.28
N SER A 232 -21.29 -24.22 15.52
CA SER A 232 -21.63 -25.11 16.62
C SER A 232 -23.11 -24.92 16.88
N GLN A 233 -23.90 -26.01 16.88
CA GLN A 233 -25.34 -26.03 17.21
C GLN A 233 -25.71 -24.87 18.16
N PRO A 234 -26.81 -24.14 17.89
CA PRO A 234 -27.24 -23.08 18.79
C PRO A 234 -27.25 -23.67 20.18
N VAL A 235 -26.46 -23.09 21.09
CA VAL A 235 -26.58 -23.34 22.52
C VAL A 235 -28.08 -23.26 22.75
N ARG A 236 -28.73 -24.38 23.11
CA ARG A 236 -30.19 -24.44 23.24
C ARG A 236 -30.58 -23.31 24.18
N ALA A 237 -30.98 -22.18 23.62
CA ALA A 237 -31.81 -21.21 24.29
C ALA A 237 -33.04 -22.03 24.64
N SER A 238 -33.11 -22.41 25.91
CA SER A 238 -34.26 -23.13 26.45
C SER A 238 -35.48 -22.35 26.01
N ARG A 239 -36.30 -22.94 25.13
CA ARG A 239 -37.51 -22.33 24.59
C ARG A 239 -38.49 -22.12 25.74
N SER A 240 -38.37 -20.97 26.39
CA SER A 240 -39.45 -20.35 27.11
C SER A 240 -39.80 -19.12 26.32
N ALA A 241 -41.03 -19.12 25.80
CA ALA A 241 -41.62 -17.99 25.11
C ALA A 241 -41.76 -16.82 26.09
N ASP A 242 -40.70 -16.05 26.23
CA ASP A 242 -40.76 -14.71 26.78
C ASP A 242 -39.75 -13.84 26.04
N ARG A 243 -40.22 -12.70 25.55
CA ARG A 243 -39.42 -11.73 24.80
C ARG A 243 -38.52 -11.00 25.79
N THR A 244 -37.40 -11.62 26.17
CA THR A 244 -36.14 -11.02 26.68
C THR A 244 -35.26 -12.16 27.21
N ALA A 245 -34.35 -12.69 26.39
CA ALA A 245 -33.26 -13.54 26.88
C ALA A 245 -31.93 -12.79 26.70
N PRO A 246 -31.14 -12.59 27.76
CA PRO A 246 -29.97 -11.73 27.73
C PRO A 246 -28.76 -12.50 27.18
N VAL A 247 -28.21 -12.04 26.05
CA VAL A 247 -26.81 -12.37 25.69
C VAL A 247 -25.83 -11.53 26.54
N ALA A 248 -26.35 -10.60 27.35
CA ALA A 248 -25.62 -9.70 28.21
C ALA A 248 -25.50 -10.23 29.64
N GLY A 249 -24.62 -11.21 29.88
CA GLY A 249 -23.68 -10.94 30.96
C GLY A 249 -22.83 -9.80 30.44
N ALA A 250 -22.85 -8.61 31.06
CA ALA A 250 -22.18 -7.43 30.52
C ALA A 250 -20.71 -7.79 30.20
N VAL A 251 -20.40 -7.97 28.92
CA VAL A 251 -19.04 -8.27 28.49
C VAL A 251 -18.21 -7.07 28.88
N SER A 252 -17.30 -7.25 29.83
CA SER A 252 -16.46 -6.16 30.32
C SER A 252 -15.15 -6.18 29.56
N ALA A 253 -14.98 -5.22 28.66
CA ALA A 253 -13.74 -5.00 27.95
C ALA A 253 -12.72 -4.22 28.81
N PRO A 254 -11.41 -4.35 28.55
CA PRO A 254 -10.36 -3.74 29.39
C PRO A 254 -10.24 -2.22 29.22
N SER A 255 -10.86 -1.63 28.18
CA SER A 255 -10.84 -0.19 27.91
C SER A 255 -12.18 0.27 27.34
N GLY A 256 -12.46 1.58 27.43
CA GLY A 256 -13.69 2.16 26.87
C GLY A 256 -13.80 1.97 25.35
N ALA A 257 -12.69 2.09 24.62
CA ALA A 257 -12.67 1.86 23.18
C ALA A 257 -12.94 0.39 22.84
N ALA A 258 -12.34 -0.56 23.58
CA ALA A 258 -12.62 -1.98 23.40
C ALA A 258 -14.10 -2.30 23.71
N GLN A 259 -14.68 -1.64 24.72
CA GLN A 259 -16.08 -1.82 25.08
C GLN A 259 -17.01 -1.37 23.95
N VAL A 260 -16.78 -0.17 23.41
CA VAL A 260 -17.57 0.36 22.28
C VAL A 260 -17.48 -0.57 21.07
N ALA A 261 -16.28 -1.08 20.76
CA ALA A 261 -16.10 -2.01 19.64
C ALA A 261 -16.88 -3.32 19.86
N VAL A 262 -16.77 -3.92 21.05
CA VAL A 262 -17.50 -5.15 21.41
C VAL A 262 -19.01 -4.95 21.35
N ASP A 263 -19.52 -3.87 21.95
CA ASP A 263 -20.95 -3.56 21.97
C ASP A 263 -21.47 -3.32 20.54
N THR A 264 -20.69 -2.63 19.71
CA THR A 264 -21.04 -2.38 18.31
C THR A 264 -21.09 -3.68 17.51
N ALA A 265 -20.09 -4.55 17.64
CA ALA A 265 -20.06 -5.83 16.95
C ALA A 265 -21.20 -6.77 17.40
N LEU A 266 -21.49 -6.82 18.69
CA LEU A 266 -22.62 -7.59 19.24
C LEU A 266 -23.98 -7.06 18.77
N ALA A 267 -24.11 -5.75 18.56
CA ALA A 267 -25.34 -5.17 18.01
C ALA A 267 -25.63 -5.59 16.56
N GLN A 268 -24.63 -6.08 15.82
CA GLN A 268 -24.80 -6.56 14.45
C GLN A 268 -25.16 -8.05 14.38
N VAL A 269 -25.25 -8.77 15.52
CA VAL A 269 -25.62 -10.19 15.52
C VAL A 269 -27.00 -10.36 14.90
N GLY A 270 -27.08 -11.17 13.84
CA GLY A 270 -28.27 -11.36 13.02
C GLY A 270 -28.21 -10.68 11.64
N ASP A 271 -27.31 -9.73 11.44
CA ASP A 271 -27.13 -9.05 10.15
C ASP A 271 -26.55 -9.99 9.10
N ARG A 272 -26.84 -9.71 7.83
CA ARG A 272 -26.50 -10.62 6.72
C ARG A 272 -24.99 -10.60 6.45
N TYR A 273 -24.46 -11.77 6.09
CA TYR A 273 -23.13 -11.81 5.47
C TYR A 273 -23.22 -11.41 3.99
N VAL A 274 -22.32 -10.53 3.56
CA VAL A 274 -22.08 -10.19 2.14
C VAL A 274 -20.59 -9.97 1.94
N TRP A 275 -19.98 -10.68 0.98
CA TRP A 275 -18.55 -10.53 0.65
C TRP A 275 -18.21 -9.07 0.31
N GLY A 276 -17.18 -8.53 0.94
CA GLY A 276 -16.75 -7.15 0.75
C GLY A 276 -17.60 -6.09 1.45
N ALA A 277 -18.62 -6.47 2.24
CA ALA A 277 -19.48 -5.51 2.93
C ALA A 277 -18.92 -5.06 4.29
N SER A 278 -19.13 -3.80 4.65
CA SER A 278 -18.63 -3.17 5.89
C SER A 278 -19.71 -2.39 6.66
N GLY A 279 -20.98 -2.75 6.46
CA GLY A 279 -22.12 -2.25 7.22
C GLY A 279 -22.92 -1.12 6.56
N PRO A 280 -23.93 -0.59 7.28
CA PRO A 280 -24.37 -1.07 8.60
C PRO A 280 -25.27 -2.31 8.53
N ASP A 281 -25.84 -2.67 7.37
CA ASP A 281 -26.87 -3.72 7.28
C ASP A 281 -26.34 -5.09 6.82
N ALA A 282 -25.06 -5.17 6.44
CA ALA A 282 -24.41 -6.40 6.01
C ALA A 282 -22.90 -6.31 6.16
N PHE A 283 -22.25 -7.45 6.44
CA PHE A 283 -20.83 -7.50 6.75
C PHE A 283 -20.13 -8.71 6.14
N ASP A 284 -18.86 -8.58 5.77
CA ASP A 284 -17.92 -9.70 5.77
C ASP A 284 -17.10 -9.70 7.09
N CYS A 285 -16.17 -10.63 7.23
CA CYS A 285 -15.44 -10.83 8.48
C CYS A 285 -14.64 -9.58 8.90
N SER A 286 -13.85 -9.01 7.99
CA SER A 286 -12.98 -7.87 8.25
C SER A 286 -13.71 -6.52 8.19
N GLY A 287 -14.85 -6.46 7.49
CA GLY A 287 -15.76 -5.34 7.50
C GLY A 287 -16.49 -5.17 8.82
N LEU A 288 -16.94 -6.27 9.45
CA LEU A 288 -17.53 -6.23 10.80
C LEU A 288 -16.58 -5.65 11.83
N THR A 289 -15.33 -6.12 11.85
CA THR A 289 -14.32 -5.63 12.81
C THR A 289 -13.93 -4.19 12.53
N SER A 290 -13.81 -3.80 11.26
CA SER A 290 -13.54 -2.41 10.86
C SER A 290 -14.65 -1.47 11.29
N TYR A 291 -15.91 -1.84 11.07
CA TYR A 291 -17.08 -1.08 11.48
C TYR A 291 -17.15 -0.91 13.01
N ALA A 292 -16.96 -2.01 13.74
CA ALA A 292 -16.98 -2.01 15.20
C ALA A 292 -15.90 -1.09 15.80
N TYR A 293 -14.67 -1.16 15.30
CA TYR A 293 -13.59 -0.30 15.77
C TYR A 293 -13.70 1.15 15.31
N ALA A 294 -14.28 1.40 14.13
CA ALA A 294 -14.57 2.75 13.66
C ALA A 294 -15.53 3.49 14.61
N ALA A 295 -16.54 2.80 15.16
CA ALA A 295 -17.42 3.36 16.19
C ALA A 295 -16.68 3.75 17.48
N ALA A 296 -15.56 3.07 17.77
CA ALA A 296 -14.66 3.40 18.88
C ALA A 296 -13.59 4.45 18.51
N GLY A 297 -13.65 5.04 17.32
CA GLY A 297 -12.68 6.04 16.83
C GLY A 297 -11.35 5.46 16.34
N VAL A 298 -11.30 4.15 16.05
CA VAL A 298 -10.09 3.45 15.60
C VAL A 298 -10.29 2.97 14.17
N SER A 299 -9.45 3.45 13.26
CA SER A 299 -9.47 3.01 11.86
C SER A 299 -8.77 1.67 11.72
N LEU A 300 -9.48 0.67 11.20
CA LEU A 300 -8.90 -0.58 10.73
C LEU A 300 -9.07 -0.69 9.21
N PRO A 301 -8.09 -1.29 8.49
CA PRO A 301 -8.25 -1.60 7.09
C PRO A 301 -9.31 -2.70 6.92
N HIS A 302 -10.08 -2.62 5.84
CA HIS A 302 -11.02 -3.67 5.44
C HIS A 302 -10.24 -4.82 4.79
N SER A 303 -9.43 -5.53 5.58
CA SER A 303 -8.70 -6.76 5.23
C SER A 303 -8.23 -7.44 6.52
N SER A 304 -8.66 -8.68 6.74
CA SER A 304 -8.25 -9.54 7.85
C SER A 304 -6.74 -9.75 7.87
N ARG A 305 -6.10 -9.88 6.71
CA ARG A 305 -4.63 -10.02 6.59
C ARG A 305 -3.92 -8.75 7.03
N SER A 306 -4.38 -7.57 6.63
CA SER A 306 -3.83 -6.30 7.11
C SER A 306 -4.09 -6.10 8.61
N GLN A 307 -5.31 -6.39 9.10
CA GLN A 307 -5.66 -6.32 10.52
C GLN A 307 -4.80 -7.26 11.38
N SER A 308 -4.45 -8.45 10.88
CA SER A 308 -3.58 -9.41 11.58
C SER A 308 -2.15 -8.93 11.80
N GLN A 309 -1.77 -7.80 11.18
CA GLN A 309 -0.47 -7.15 11.32
C GLN A 309 -0.55 -5.89 12.20
N MET A 310 -1.76 -5.48 12.60
CA MET A 310 -1.97 -4.32 13.45
C MET A 310 -1.89 -4.65 14.94
N GLY A 311 -1.72 -3.60 15.75
CA GLY A 311 -1.73 -3.70 17.20
C GLY A 311 -0.64 -4.60 17.78
N ARG A 312 -0.83 -5.04 19.01
CA ARG A 312 0.12 -5.91 19.73
C ARG A 312 -0.30 -7.38 19.57
N PRO A 313 0.63 -8.32 19.28
CA PRO A 313 0.32 -9.75 19.34
C PRO A 313 -0.11 -10.16 20.75
N VAL A 314 -1.14 -11.01 20.83
CA VAL A 314 -1.68 -11.54 22.09
C VAL A 314 -1.64 -13.06 22.04
N SER A 315 -1.18 -13.70 23.11
CA SER A 315 -1.24 -15.15 23.23
C SER A 315 -2.67 -15.59 23.54
N ARG A 316 -3.03 -16.81 23.13
CA ARG A 316 -4.40 -17.31 23.28
C ARG A 316 -4.92 -17.30 24.73
N GLY A 317 -4.03 -17.50 25.72
CA GLY A 317 -4.38 -17.47 27.14
C GLY A 317 -4.59 -16.07 27.71
N GLU A 318 -4.24 -15.03 26.96
CA GLU A 318 -4.30 -13.61 27.39
C GLU A 318 -5.42 -12.84 26.67
N LEU A 319 -6.27 -13.53 25.90
CA LEU A 319 -7.37 -12.94 25.17
C LEU A 319 -8.32 -12.19 26.10
N GLN A 320 -8.62 -10.95 25.74
CA GLN A 320 -9.57 -10.06 26.42
C GLN A 320 -10.62 -9.57 25.44
N PRO A 321 -11.87 -9.29 25.90
CA PRO A 321 -12.91 -8.80 25.00
C PRO A 321 -12.45 -7.58 24.21
N GLY A 322 -12.65 -7.64 22.89
CA GLY A 322 -12.15 -6.67 21.91
C GLY A 322 -10.94 -7.16 21.12
N ASP A 323 -10.15 -8.12 21.63
CA ASP A 323 -9.04 -8.69 20.86
C ASP A 323 -9.55 -9.33 19.56
N LEU A 324 -8.86 -9.08 18.46
CA LEU A 324 -9.16 -9.72 17.17
C LEU A 324 -8.47 -11.07 17.09
N VAL A 325 -9.22 -12.11 16.73
CA VAL A 325 -8.75 -13.48 16.53
C VAL A 325 -8.77 -13.81 15.04
N PHE A 326 -7.67 -14.35 14.53
CA PHE A 326 -7.44 -14.61 13.12
C PHE A 326 -7.33 -16.10 12.85
N PHE A 327 -7.80 -16.53 11.69
CA PHE A 327 -7.85 -17.94 11.30
C PHE A 327 -7.23 -18.19 9.94
N TYR A 328 -6.83 -19.44 9.72
CA TYR A 328 -6.21 -19.97 8.50
C TYR A 328 -4.79 -19.44 8.21
N SER A 329 -4.12 -20.07 7.24
CA SER A 329 -2.79 -19.67 6.77
C SER A 329 -2.70 -19.85 5.25
N PRO A 330 -2.61 -18.76 4.47
CA PRO A 330 -2.60 -17.35 4.90
C PRO A 330 -3.90 -16.94 5.61
N VAL A 331 -3.88 -15.84 6.39
CA VAL A 331 -5.07 -15.33 7.07
C VAL A 331 -6.13 -14.95 6.04
N SER A 332 -7.35 -15.46 6.25
CA SER A 332 -8.55 -15.18 5.42
C SER A 332 -9.82 -15.00 6.23
N HIS A 333 -9.77 -15.12 7.56
CA HIS A 333 -10.92 -14.87 8.41
C HIS A 333 -10.52 -14.21 9.73
N VAL A 334 -11.40 -13.33 10.24
CA VAL A 334 -11.24 -12.64 11.51
C VAL A 334 -12.55 -12.64 12.31
N GLY A 335 -12.44 -12.75 13.63
CA GLY A 335 -13.52 -12.51 14.57
C GLY A 335 -13.07 -11.60 15.71
N MET A 336 -14.02 -11.04 16.46
CA MET A 336 -13.74 -10.27 17.67
C MET A 336 -14.04 -11.12 18.90
N TYR A 337 -13.04 -11.34 19.74
CA TYR A 337 -13.20 -12.07 21.00
C TYR A 337 -14.10 -11.29 21.97
N ILE A 338 -15.02 -11.98 22.62
CA ILE A 338 -16.01 -11.39 23.55
C ILE A 338 -15.97 -12.02 24.94
N GLY A 339 -14.90 -12.75 25.26
CA GLY A 339 -14.76 -13.48 26.52
C GLY A 339 -15.25 -14.92 26.48
N ASN A 340 -14.96 -15.69 27.52
CA ASN A 340 -15.44 -17.07 27.72
C ASN A 340 -15.17 -18.03 26.55
N GLY A 341 -14.08 -17.85 25.80
CA GLY A 341 -13.78 -18.69 24.64
C GLY A 341 -14.67 -18.40 23.42
N GLN A 342 -15.44 -17.31 23.44
CA GLN A 342 -16.38 -16.94 22.37
C GLN A 342 -15.89 -15.73 21.56
N MET A 343 -16.36 -15.66 20.32
CA MET A 343 -16.15 -14.53 19.43
C MET A 343 -17.44 -14.17 18.70
N VAL A 344 -17.57 -12.90 18.29
CA VAL A 344 -18.52 -12.45 17.28
C VAL A 344 -17.83 -12.37 15.93
N HIS A 345 -18.44 -12.90 14.88
CA HIS A 345 -17.88 -12.92 13.52
C HIS A 345 -18.97 -12.98 12.46
N ALA A 346 -18.63 -12.57 11.24
CA ALA A 346 -19.40 -12.80 10.02
C ALA A 346 -18.67 -13.90 9.22
N SER A 347 -19.13 -15.15 9.29
CA SER A 347 -18.40 -16.31 8.73
C SER A 347 -18.52 -16.43 7.22
N THR A 348 -19.73 -16.71 6.74
CA THR A 348 -20.01 -17.06 5.33
C THR A 348 -21.39 -16.57 4.92
N SER A 349 -21.62 -16.43 3.62
CA SER A 349 -22.89 -15.96 3.02
C SER A 349 -24.13 -16.77 3.39
N SER A 350 -23.96 -18.01 3.84
CA SER A 350 -25.06 -18.86 4.31
C SER A 350 -25.49 -18.56 5.75
N GLN A 351 -24.77 -17.69 6.47
CA GLN A 351 -25.00 -17.42 7.88
C GLN A 351 -24.98 -15.91 8.20
N PRO A 352 -25.81 -15.45 9.14
CA PRO A 352 -25.70 -14.09 9.63
C PRO A 352 -24.47 -13.92 10.52
N VAL A 353 -24.15 -12.67 10.85
CA VAL A 353 -23.25 -12.34 11.96
C VAL A 353 -23.74 -13.07 13.21
N LYS A 354 -22.83 -13.76 13.90
CA LYS A 354 -23.19 -14.61 15.04
C LYS A 354 -22.10 -14.69 16.08
N VAL A 355 -22.46 -15.23 17.23
CA VAL A 355 -21.52 -15.63 18.28
C VAL A 355 -21.20 -17.10 18.13
N ALA A 356 -19.91 -17.43 18.09
CA ALA A 356 -19.41 -18.80 18.00
C ALA A 356 -18.23 -19.02 18.96
N SER A 357 -17.88 -20.28 19.21
CA SER A 357 -16.65 -20.61 19.92
C SER A 357 -15.44 -20.24 19.06
N VAL A 358 -14.36 -19.73 19.66
CA VAL A 358 -13.09 -19.55 18.94
C VAL A 358 -12.57 -20.89 18.41
N ASP A 359 -12.90 -22.01 19.06
CA ASP A 359 -12.48 -23.35 18.64
C ASP A 359 -13.28 -23.91 17.45
N SER A 360 -14.42 -23.32 17.07
CA SER A 360 -15.30 -23.93 16.06
C SER A 360 -14.79 -23.82 14.63
N MET A 361 -13.83 -22.94 14.36
CA MET A 361 -13.24 -22.76 13.01
C MET A 361 -12.07 -23.74 12.75
N GLY A 362 -11.56 -24.44 13.77
CA GLY A 362 -10.51 -25.46 13.65
C GLY A 362 -9.09 -24.96 13.31
N SER A 363 -8.92 -23.76 12.75
CA SER A 363 -7.63 -23.26 12.24
C SER A 363 -7.23 -21.91 12.86
N TYR A 364 -7.09 -21.87 14.20
CA TYR A 364 -6.62 -20.66 14.89
C TYR A 364 -5.20 -20.28 14.45
N ASN A 365 -5.00 -19.04 14.00
CA ASN A 365 -3.71 -18.54 13.53
C ASN A 365 -3.03 -17.67 14.60
N SER A 366 -3.66 -16.54 14.95
CA SER A 366 -3.07 -15.52 15.83
C SER A 366 -4.14 -14.61 16.43
N ALA A 367 -3.74 -13.73 17.36
CA ALA A 367 -4.61 -12.69 17.88
C ALA A 367 -3.88 -11.36 18.06
N ARG A 368 -4.62 -10.26 17.93
CA ARG A 368 -4.13 -8.88 18.07
C ARG A 368 -5.00 -8.06 19.01
N ARG A 369 -4.35 -7.32 19.91
CA ARG A 369 -4.98 -6.24 20.68
C ARG A 369 -4.80 -4.92 19.95
N ILE A 370 -5.91 -4.32 19.53
CA ILE A 370 -5.92 -3.03 18.83
C ILE A 370 -5.89 -1.87 19.82
N VAL A 371 -6.65 -1.96 20.92
CA VAL A 371 -6.73 -0.95 21.98
C VAL A 371 -6.72 -1.60 23.37
N GLY A 372 -6.16 -0.89 24.35
CA GLY A 372 -5.82 -1.44 25.68
C GLY A 372 -4.36 -1.89 25.70
#